data_AF-A0A7J9SIB7-F1
#
_entry.id   AF-A0A7J9SIB7-F1
#
_cell.length_a   1.000
_cell.length_b   1.000
_cell.length_c   1.000
_cell.angle_alpha   90.00
_cell.angle_beta   90.00
_cell.angle_gamma   90.00
#
_symmetry.space_group_name_H-M   'P 1'
#
loop_
_entity.id
_entity.type
_entity.pdbx_description
1 polymer ?
#
loop_
_entity_poly.entity_id
_entity_poly.type
_entity_poly.pdbx_seq_one_letter_code
_entity_poly.pdbx_strand_id
1 'polypeptide(L)'
;MQSNRSLLARLSNEHPVVMFSALAIGLSWTVWMSTFSIATPRSGLGIIGIALGAFGPGAAGAVVTRLRGESVRAWLVTTFEWRRPLRWYGVAIAVPVVGALGVAVVVFSLVGLPDSGSLGRLAPWFLVNLVLATLFTGGNEEFGWRGFALPHLQKRFSALTASVLVGGVWALWHVPMFAYGVYQLSPLLYAVSVVSFAVILTWYYNASDGAVLGAVLLHGMINAAVNVPGRAVGGAAAVPVPYAAILAGVFGILAILLVIRYGPETLSHREAVRPRWTATRSADGPASGNASNGRRATEPSD
;
A
#
# COMPACT_ATOMS: atom_id res chain seq x y z
N MET A 1 20.07 -2.23 36.89
CA MET A 1 19.92 -0.87 36.29
C MET A 1 19.01 -0.98 35.07
N GLN A 2 17.71 -0.74 35.25
CA GLN A 2 16.74 -0.76 34.14
C GLN A 2 16.97 0.47 33.26
N SER A 3 17.43 0.22 32.04
CA SER A 3 17.77 1.21 31.02
C SER A 3 16.64 2.24 30.84
N ASN A 4 17.02 3.52 30.98
CA ASN A 4 16.22 4.71 30.71
C ASN A 4 15.96 4.83 29.18
N ARG A 5 15.33 3.82 28.56
CA ARG A 5 14.86 3.94 27.19
C ARG A 5 13.78 5.01 27.17
N SER A 6 13.99 6.06 26.37
CA SER A 6 13.00 7.11 26.15
C SER A 6 11.63 6.50 25.82
N LEU A 7 10.54 7.14 26.24
CA LEU A 7 9.17 6.69 25.99
C LEU A 7 8.95 6.30 24.53
N LEU A 8 9.52 7.09 23.60
CA LEU A 8 9.49 6.83 22.16
C LEU A 8 10.14 5.51 21.77
N ALA A 9 11.26 5.14 22.38
CA ALA A 9 11.93 3.86 22.11
C ALA A 9 11.15 2.66 22.68
N ARG A 10 10.36 2.84 23.75
CA ARG A 10 9.48 1.78 24.26
C ARG A 10 8.29 1.58 23.32
N LEU A 11 7.58 2.67 23.01
CA LEU A 11 6.41 2.65 22.11
C LEU A 11 6.76 2.11 20.72
N SER A 12 7.91 2.49 20.15
CA SER A 12 8.34 2.02 18.83
C SER A 12 8.61 0.51 18.80
N ASN A 13 8.99 -0.09 19.93
CA ASN A 13 9.27 -1.52 20.04
C ASN A 13 8.00 -2.33 20.34
N GLU A 14 7.15 -1.87 21.26
CA GLU A 14 5.94 -2.57 21.73
C GLU A 14 4.77 -2.41 20.75
N HIS A 15 4.61 -1.21 20.19
CA HIS A 15 3.48 -0.82 19.33
C HIS A 15 3.94 -0.13 18.02
N PRO A 16 4.81 -0.77 17.21
CA PRO A 16 5.40 -0.15 16.02
C PRO A 16 4.37 0.35 15.02
N VAL A 17 3.29 -0.41 14.81
CA VAL A 17 2.25 -0.07 13.83
C VAL A 17 1.39 1.09 14.32
N VAL A 18 1.08 1.17 15.61
CA VAL A 18 0.31 2.30 16.18
C VAL A 18 1.11 3.59 16.06
N MET A 19 2.40 3.55 16.42
CA MET A 19 3.29 4.70 16.28
C MET A 19 3.47 5.13 14.82
N PHE A 20 3.62 4.15 13.92
CA PHE A 20 3.66 4.40 12.48
C PHE A 20 2.38 5.07 11.99
N SER A 21 1.21 4.55 12.35
CA SER A 21 -0.09 5.10 11.94
C SER A 21 -0.28 6.53 12.43
N ALA A 22 0.06 6.81 13.69
CA ALA A 22 0.00 8.15 14.26
C ALA A 22 0.93 9.14 13.53
N LEU A 23 2.16 8.72 13.22
CA LEU A 23 3.11 9.54 12.45
C LEU A 23 2.66 9.74 11.00
N ALA A 24 2.19 8.69 10.33
CA ALA A 24 1.72 8.76 8.94
C ALA A 24 0.54 9.75 8.81
N ILE A 25 -0.42 9.67 9.74
CA ILE A 25 -1.54 10.61 9.84
C ILE A 25 -1.04 12.01 10.15
N GLY A 26 -0.26 12.18 11.23
CA GLY A 26 0.22 13.50 11.67
C GLY A 26 1.00 14.23 10.58
N LEU A 27 1.98 13.58 9.96
CA LEU A 27 2.82 14.18 8.91
C LEU A 27 1.98 14.63 7.71
N SER A 28 1.11 13.76 7.19
CA SER A 28 0.29 14.08 6.01
C SER A 28 -0.78 15.11 6.31
N TRP A 29 -1.46 15.00 7.44
CA TRP A 29 -2.50 15.95 7.84
C TRP A 29 -1.91 17.34 8.04
N THR A 30 -0.75 17.47 8.67
CA THR A 30 -0.07 18.77 8.77
C THR A 30 0.18 19.37 7.40
N VAL A 31 0.78 18.62 6.46
CA VAL A 31 1.05 19.14 5.11
C VAL A 31 -0.24 19.55 4.40
N TRP A 32 -1.26 18.68 4.39
CA TRP A 32 -2.49 18.93 3.67
C TRP A 32 -3.31 20.07 4.28
N MET A 33 -3.54 20.04 5.59
CA MET A 33 -4.32 21.08 6.27
C MET A 33 -3.64 22.44 6.16
N SER A 34 -2.31 22.52 6.35
CA SER A 34 -1.58 23.78 6.18
C SER A 34 -1.66 24.29 4.74
N THR A 35 -1.50 23.42 3.75
CA THR A 35 -1.57 23.82 2.33
C THR A 35 -2.98 24.27 1.95
N PHE A 36 -4.01 23.50 2.31
CA PHE A 36 -5.39 23.79 1.91
C PHE A 36 -6.02 24.95 2.67
N SER A 37 -5.43 25.36 3.80
CA SER A 37 -5.83 26.57 4.52
C SER A 37 -5.41 27.86 3.81
N ILE A 38 -4.45 27.78 2.88
CA ILE A 38 -3.91 28.96 2.17
C ILE A 38 -4.05 28.87 0.65
N ALA A 39 -4.43 27.71 0.12
CA ALA A 39 -4.54 27.47 -1.32
C ALA A 39 -5.67 26.51 -1.65
N THR A 40 -6.33 26.70 -2.80
CA THR A 40 -7.32 25.74 -3.26
C THR A 40 -6.63 24.42 -3.65
N PRO A 41 -7.24 23.25 -3.41
CA PRO A 41 -6.57 21.97 -3.67
C PRO A 41 -6.19 21.74 -5.14
N ARG A 42 -6.89 22.40 -6.07
CA ARG A 42 -6.65 22.30 -7.52
C ARG A 42 -5.65 23.33 -8.05
N SER A 43 -5.18 24.26 -7.21
CA SER A 43 -4.09 25.17 -7.57
C SER A 43 -2.74 24.43 -7.67
N GLY A 44 -1.74 25.06 -8.28
CA GLY A 44 -0.38 24.49 -8.35
C GLY A 44 0.18 24.15 -6.97
N LEU A 45 0.03 25.06 -5.99
CA LEU A 45 0.45 24.81 -4.61
C LEU A 45 -0.37 23.68 -3.95
N GLY A 46 -1.68 23.61 -4.22
CA GLY A 46 -2.54 22.53 -3.74
C GLY A 46 -2.11 21.15 -4.24
N ILE A 47 -1.77 21.03 -5.52
CA ILE A 47 -1.28 19.78 -6.13
C ILE A 47 0.06 19.36 -5.51
N ILE A 48 0.98 20.32 -5.27
CA ILE A 48 2.24 20.06 -4.57
C ILE A 48 1.98 19.56 -3.15
N GLY A 49 1.05 20.19 -2.42
CA GLY A 49 0.66 19.76 -1.08
C GLY A 49 0.08 18.35 -1.05
N ILE A 50 -0.78 18.00 -2.02
CA ILE A 50 -1.32 16.64 -2.17
C ILE A 50 -0.16 15.64 -2.30
N ALA A 51 0.76 15.90 -3.23
CA ALA A 51 1.91 15.02 -3.49
C ALA A 51 2.82 14.88 -2.27
N LEU A 52 3.17 15.99 -1.61
CA LEU A 52 4.05 15.98 -0.44
C LEU A 52 3.44 15.22 0.73
N GLY A 53 2.15 15.45 1.02
CA GLY A 53 1.49 14.73 2.11
C GLY A 53 1.37 13.23 1.82
N ALA A 54 1.31 12.81 0.55
CA ALA A 54 1.30 11.39 0.20
C ALA A 54 2.57 10.63 0.61
N PHE A 55 3.70 11.31 0.86
CA PHE A 55 4.91 10.68 1.39
C PHE A 55 4.87 10.38 2.90
N GLY A 56 3.83 10.83 3.62
CA GLY A 56 3.72 10.64 5.07
C GLY A 56 3.88 9.19 5.55
N PRO A 57 3.21 8.19 4.94
CA PRO A 57 3.41 6.78 5.29
C PRO A 57 4.86 6.31 5.09
N GLY A 58 5.50 6.68 3.97
CA GLY A 58 6.90 6.33 3.73
C GLY A 58 7.86 6.96 4.76
N ALA A 59 7.66 8.24 5.06
CA ALA A 59 8.44 8.97 6.07
C ALA A 59 8.24 8.37 7.48
N ALA A 60 7.01 8.05 7.85
CA ALA A 60 6.68 7.38 9.11
C ALA A 60 7.38 6.01 9.21
N GLY A 61 7.41 5.23 8.13
CA GLY A 61 8.13 3.95 8.06
C GLY A 61 9.62 4.11 8.35
N ALA A 62 10.27 5.09 7.73
CA ALA A 62 11.68 5.40 7.97
C ALA A 62 11.95 5.82 9.42
N VAL A 63 11.13 6.73 9.96
CA VAL A 63 11.27 7.25 11.33
C VAL A 63 11.10 6.14 12.35
N VAL A 64 10.03 5.33 12.26
CA VAL A 64 9.79 4.25 13.21
C VAL A 64 10.88 3.18 13.10
N THR A 65 11.34 2.84 11.89
CA THR A 65 12.50 1.95 11.69
C THR A 65 13.73 2.46 12.44
N ARG A 66 14.05 3.76 12.30
CA ARG A 66 15.20 4.38 12.99
C ARG A 66 15.05 4.38 14.51
N LEU A 67 13.85 4.67 15.02
CA LEU A 67 13.54 4.71 16.46
C LEU A 67 13.52 3.32 17.10
N ARG A 68 13.28 2.29 16.29
CA ARG A 68 13.45 0.89 16.70
C ARG A 68 14.92 0.47 16.76
N GLY A 69 15.85 1.31 16.32
CA GLY A 69 17.27 0.96 16.20
C GLY A 69 17.54 0.01 15.04
N GLU A 70 16.63 -0.08 14.07
CA GLU A 70 16.79 -0.88 12.87
C GLU A 70 17.41 -0.03 11.75
N SER A 71 18.05 -0.69 10.78
CA SER A 71 18.71 0.01 9.68
C SER A 71 17.68 0.51 8.66
N VAL A 72 17.51 1.84 8.56
CA VAL A 72 16.70 2.47 7.52
C VAL A 72 17.25 2.12 6.12
N ARG A 73 18.57 2.00 5.98
CA ARG A 73 19.19 1.56 4.72
C ARG A 73 18.74 0.13 4.35
N ALA A 74 18.75 -0.79 5.31
CA ALA A 74 18.29 -2.17 5.05
C ALA A 74 16.80 -2.18 4.70
N TRP A 75 15.97 -1.40 5.41
CA TRP A 75 14.55 -1.24 5.10
C TRP A 75 14.33 -0.72 3.68
N LEU A 76 15.04 0.34 3.27
CA LEU A 76 14.99 0.87 1.91
C LEU A 76 15.45 -0.17 0.87
N VAL A 77 16.57 -0.86 1.10
CA VAL A 77 17.04 -1.91 0.18
C VAL A 77 15.99 -3.00 -0.01
N THR A 78 15.35 -3.46 1.07
CA THR A 78 14.28 -4.48 0.97
C THR A 78 13.01 -3.94 0.32
N THR A 79 12.68 -2.67 0.54
CA THR A 79 11.49 -2.01 -0.04
C THR A 79 11.66 -1.75 -1.53
N PHE A 80 12.88 -1.41 -1.97
CA PHE A 80 13.23 -1.16 -3.37
C PHE A 80 13.74 -2.42 -4.09
N GLU A 81 13.56 -3.60 -3.51
CA GLU A 81 13.94 -4.85 -4.15
C GLU A 81 13.02 -5.14 -5.35
N TRP A 82 13.57 -4.99 -6.56
CA TRP A 82 12.86 -5.16 -7.82
C TRP A 82 13.00 -6.56 -8.43
N ARG A 83 13.86 -7.42 -7.88
CA ARG A 83 14.11 -8.75 -8.46
C ARG A 83 12.96 -9.70 -8.15
N ARG A 84 11.97 -9.74 -9.05
CA ARG A 84 10.84 -10.67 -9.00
C ARG A 84 10.54 -11.22 -10.39
N PRO A 85 9.97 -12.44 -10.48
CA PRO A 85 9.49 -12.97 -11.76
C PRO A 85 8.58 -11.97 -12.48
N LEU A 86 8.82 -11.73 -13.77
CA LEU A 86 8.11 -10.71 -14.58
C LEU A 86 6.59 -10.85 -14.55
N ARG A 87 6.08 -12.07 -14.36
CA ARG A 87 4.64 -12.34 -14.19
C ARG A 87 4.00 -11.47 -13.11
N TRP A 88 4.71 -11.13 -12.03
CA TRP A 88 4.15 -10.30 -10.96
C TRP A 88 3.96 -8.85 -11.40
N TYR A 89 4.88 -8.29 -12.19
CA TYR A 89 4.67 -6.98 -12.81
C TYR A 89 3.53 -7.01 -13.84
N GLY A 90 3.41 -8.10 -14.60
CA GLY A 90 2.25 -8.33 -15.47
C GLY A 90 0.93 -8.36 -14.69
N VAL A 91 0.88 -9.07 -13.55
CA VAL A 91 -0.28 -9.11 -12.66
C VAL A 91 -0.58 -7.73 -12.06
N ALA A 92 0.45 -6.98 -11.66
CA ALA A 92 0.31 -5.62 -11.14
C ALA A 92 -0.33 -4.66 -12.15
N ILE A 93 -0.18 -4.91 -13.45
CA ILE A 93 -0.85 -4.15 -14.52
C ILE A 93 -2.24 -4.72 -14.81
N ALA A 94 -2.34 -6.05 -14.96
CA ALA A 94 -3.54 -6.73 -15.40
C ALA A 94 -4.71 -6.59 -14.40
N VAL A 95 -4.45 -6.73 -13.09
CA VAL A 95 -5.50 -6.65 -12.07
C VAL A 95 -6.20 -5.28 -12.08
N PRO A 96 -5.47 -4.15 -12.07
CA PRO A 96 -6.04 -2.81 -12.27
C PRO A 96 -6.83 -2.64 -13.57
N VAL A 97 -6.33 -3.17 -14.69
CA VAL A 97 -7.02 -3.08 -15.99
C VAL A 97 -8.35 -3.82 -15.94
N VAL A 98 -8.36 -5.04 -15.42
CA VAL A 98 -9.60 -5.83 -15.25
C VAL A 98 -10.56 -5.12 -14.31
N GLY A 99 -10.07 -4.55 -13.20
CA GLY A 99 -10.89 -3.74 -12.30
C GLY A 99 -11.51 -2.52 -12.99
N ALA A 100 -10.73 -1.76 -13.76
CA ALA A 100 -11.21 -0.60 -14.51
C ALA A 100 -12.21 -0.99 -15.60
N LEU A 101 -12.02 -2.14 -16.27
CA LEU A 101 -13.01 -2.69 -17.20
C LEU A 101 -14.30 -3.09 -16.50
N GLY A 102 -14.22 -3.69 -15.30
CA GLY A 102 -15.40 -3.97 -14.47
C GLY A 102 -16.18 -2.70 -14.12
N VAL A 103 -15.47 -1.64 -13.72
CA VAL A 103 -16.08 -0.31 -13.50
C VAL A 103 -16.70 0.22 -14.80
N ALA A 104 -16.02 0.08 -15.94
CA ALA A 104 -16.51 0.53 -17.23
C ALA A 104 -17.82 -0.17 -17.64
N VAL A 105 -17.90 -1.49 -17.46
CA VAL A 105 -19.11 -2.27 -17.73
C VAL A 105 -20.28 -1.72 -16.92
N VAL A 106 -20.10 -1.51 -15.61
CA VAL A 106 -21.17 -0.96 -14.76
C VAL A 106 -21.55 0.45 -15.19
N VAL A 107 -20.57 1.36 -15.35
CA VAL A 107 -20.83 2.76 -15.71
C VAL A 107 -21.54 2.86 -17.06
N PHE A 108 -21.06 2.18 -18.09
CA PHE A 108 -21.63 2.27 -19.44
C PHE A 108 -22.97 1.55 -19.55
N SER A 109 -23.24 0.54 -18.72
CA SER A 109 -24.59 -0.06 -18.64
C SER A 109 -25.64 0.90 -18.06
N LEU A 110 -25.22 1.84 -17.21
CA LEU A 110 -26.12 2.79 -16.55
C LEU A 110 -26.30 4.09 -17.34
N VAL A 111 -25.26 4.53 -18.05
CA VAL A 111 -25.21 5.84 -18.72
C VAL A 111 -25.21 5.72 -20.25
N GLY A 112 -24.92 4.54 -20.79
CA GLY A 112 -24.64 4.33 -22.21
C GLY A 112 -23.13 4.39 -22.52
N LEU A 113 -22.78 3.96 -23.74
CA LEU A 113 -21.40 4.00 -24.20
C LEU A 113 -20.92 5.44 -24.39
N PRO A 114 -19.66 5.76 -24.03
CA PRO A 114 -19.11 7.08 -24.29
C PRO A 114 -18.91 7.27 -25.80
N ASP A 115 -18.96 8.52 -26.25
CA ASP A 115 -18.48 8.87 -27.59
C ASP A 115 -17.01 8.44 -27.74
N SER A 116 -16.70 7.82 -28.88
CA SER A 116 -15.35 7.41 -29.30
C SER A 116 -14.30 8.52 -29.11
N GLY A 117 -14.68 9.78 -29.34
CA GLY A 117 -13.81 10.93 -29.13
C GLY A 117 -13.41 11.16 -27.66
N SER A 118 -14.26 10.78 -26.69
CA SER A 118 -13.99 10.99 -25.26
C SER A 118 -12.85 10.12 -24.75
N LEU A 119 -12.80 8.85 -25.16
CA LEU A 119 -11.70 7.96 -24.78
C LEU A 119 -10.38 8.38 -25.45
N GLY A 120 -10.44 8.78 -26.73
CA GLY A 120 -9.28 9.31 -27.45
C GLY A 120 -8.64 10.52 -26.76
N ARG A 121 -9.44 11.43 -26.19
CA ARG A 121 -8.95 12.60 -25.44
C ARG A 121 -8.27 12.22 -24.11
N LEU A 122 -8.64 11.12 -23.48
CA LEU A 122 -8.08 10.68 -22.20
C LEU A 122 -6.77 9.89 -22.36
N ALA A 123 -6.57 9.24 -23.51
CA ALA A 123 -5.43 8.36 -23.75
C ALA A 123 -4.05 9.04 -23.55
N PRO A 124 -3.78 10.26 -24.06
CA PRO A 124 -2.49 10.93 -23.83
C PRO A 124 -2.22 11.24 -22.36
N TRP A 125 -3.28 11.57 -21.61
CA TRP A 125 -3.19 11.91 -20.19
C TRP A 125 -3.07 10.67 -19.30
N PHE A 126 -3.44 9.50 -19.80
CA PHE A 126 -3.38 8.26 -19.02
C PHE A 126 -1.95 7.96 -18.56
N LEU A 127 -0.98 8.01 -19.47
CA LEU A 127 0.43 7.72 -19.13
C LEU A 127 1.01 8.75 -18.16
N VAL A 128 0.70 10.04 -18.35
CA VAL A 128 1.10 11.10 -17.42
C VAL A 128 0.50 10.86 -16.04
N ASN A 129 -0.79 10.57 -15.98
CA ASN A 129 -1.49 10.28 -14.72
C ASN A 129 -0.96 9.00 -14.08
N LEU A 130 -0.60 7.98 -14.85
CA LEU A 130 0.01 6.74 -14.35
C LEU A 130 1.34 7.02 -13.67
N VAL A 131 2.23 7.79 -14.30
CA VAL A 131 3.53 8.14 -13.70
C VAL A 131 3.32 8.94 -12.42
N LEU A 132 2.45 9.95 -12.46
CA LEU A 132 2.16 10.77 -11.27
C LEU A 132 1.53 9.96 -10.13
N ALA A 133 0.54 9.13 -10.45
CA ALA A 133 -0.14 8.29 -9.48
C ALA A 133 0.76 7.22 -8.87
N THR A 134 1.71 6.69 -9.65
CA THR A 134 2.66 5.68 -9.18
C THR A 134 3.73 6.31 -8.27
N LEU A 135 4.23 7.50 -8.61
CA LEU A 135 5.40 8.07 -7.96
C LEU A 135 5.09 9.11 -6.87
N PHE A 136 3.95 9.81 -6.95
CA PHE A 136 3.72 11.00 -6.15
C PHE A 136 2.35 11.05 -5.45
N THR A 137 1.33 10.39 -5.98
CA THR A 137 -0.05 10.55 -5.47
C THR A 137 -0.76 9.22 -5.20
N GLY A 138 -0.02 8.19 -4.78
CA GLY A 138 -0.63 6.89 -4.46
C GLY A 138 0.40 5.78 -4.27
N GLY A 139 1.10 5.39 -5.33
CA GLY A 139 2.02 4.26 -5.28
C GLY A 139 3.13 4.42 -4.24
N ASN A 140 3.63 5.64 -4.02
CA ASN A 140 4.62 5.97 -2.98
C ASN A 140 4.14 5.67 -1.55
N GLU A 141 2.83 5.62 -1.30
CA GLU A 141 2.28 5.29 0.01
C GLU A 141 2.60 3.84 0.42
N GLU A 142 2.78 2.96 -0.57
CA GLU A 142 3.04 1.53 -0.37
C GLU A 142 4.36 1.25 0.35
N PHE A 143 5.32 2.20 0.31
CA PHE A 143 6.54 2.11 1.12
C PHE A 143 6.21 2.03 2.61
N GLY A 144 5.20 2.77 3.07
CA GLY A 144 4.71 2.69 4.44
C GLY A 144 3.78 1.50 4.64
N TRP A 145 2.74 1.38 3.83
CA TRP A 145 1.68 0.39 4.04
C TRP A 145 2.18 -1.05 3.89
N ARG A 146 2.86 -1.38 2.79
CA ARG A 146 3.36 -2.73 2.46
C ARG A 146 4.82 -2.89 2.84
N GLY A 147 5.61 -1.82 2.77
CA GLY A 147 7.00 -1.82 3.18
C GLY A 147 7.22 -1.76 4.69
N PHE A 148 6.24 -1.34 5.51
CA PHE A 148 6.40 -1.27 6.96
C PHE A 148 5.24 -1.87 7.76
N ALA A 149 4.01 -1.38 7.59
CA ALA A 149 2.89 -1.69 8.49
C ALA A 149 2.40 -3.13 8.35
N LEU A 150 2.10 -3.56 7.11
CA LEU A 150 1.54 -4.88 6.82
C LEU A 150 2.44 -6.02 7.33
N PRO A 151 3.76 -6.08 7.05
CA PRO A 151 4.61 -7.17 7.54
C PRO A 151 4.69 -7.23 9.08
N HIS A 152 4.57 -6.08 9.76
CA HIS A 152 4.50 -6.05 11.23
C HIS A 152 3.18 -6.61 11.76
N LEU A 153 2.04 -6.26 11.15
CA LEU A 153 0.74 -6.78 11.53
C LEU A 153 0.62 -8.29 11.29
N GLN A 154 1.15 -8.78 10.16
CA GLN A 154 1.13 -10.21 9.80
C GLN A 154 1.97 -11.10 10.74
N LYS A 155 2.73 -10.52 11.70
CA LYS A 155 3.36 -11.30 12.78
C LYS A 155 2.35 -11.80 13.82
N ARG A 156 1.20 -11.13 13.96
CA ARG A 156 0.23 -11.36 15.04
C ARG A 156 -1.18 -11.62 14.53
N PHE A 157 -1.49 -11.22 13.31
CA PHE A 157 -2.81 -11.30 12.73
C PHE A 157 -2.76 -12.03 11.38
N SER A 158 -3.90 -12.61 10.98
CA SER A 158 -4.10 -13.11 9.62
C SER A 158 -3.93 -12.00 8.59
N ALA A 159 -3.61 -12.35 7.35
CA ALA A 159 -3.47 -11.41 6.25
C ALA A 159 -4.76 -10.59 6.02
N LEU A 160 -5.95 -11.18 6.19
CA LEU A 160 -7.22 -10.47 6.10
C LEU A 160 -7.36 -9.43 7.22
N THR A 161 -7.16 -9.82 8.49
CA THR A 161 -7.25 -8.89 9.62
C THR A 161 -6.21 -7.77 9.51
N ALA A 162 -4.97 -8.11 9.12
CA ALA A 162 -3.93 -7.11 8.87
C ALA A 162 -4.34 -6.13 7.75
N SER A 163 -4.96 -6.62 6.67
CA SER A 163 -5.46 -5.79 5.57
C SER A 163 -6.57 -4.84 6.01
N VAL A 164 -7.53 -5.31 6.82
CA VAL A 164 -8.61 -4.47 7.35
C VAL A 164 -8.07 -3.39 8.26
N LEU A 165 -7.10 -3.71 9.13
CA LEU A 165 -6.45 -2.73 10.00
C LEU A 165 -5.69 -1.66 9.19
N VAL A 166 -4.91 -2.08 8.19
CA VAL A 166 -4.23 -1.15 7.27
C VAL A 166 -5.25 -0.29 6.54
N GLY A 167 -6.28 -0.91 5.95
CA GLY A 167 -7.33 -0.21 5.19
C GLY A 167 -8.12 0.79 6.03
N GLY A 168 -8.40 0.48 7.30
CA GLY A 168 -9.09 1.40 8.22
C GLY A 168 -8.24 2.63 8.55
N VAL A 169 -6.96 2.43 8.89
CA VAL A 169 -6.00 3.53 9.10
C VAL A 169 -5.84 4.35 7.82
N TRP A 170 -5.78 3.68 6.68
CA TRP A 170 -5.59 4.32 5.38
C TRP A 170 -6.82 5.15 4.97
N ALA A 171 -8.04 4.68 5.26
CA ALA A 171 -9.27 5.45 5.07
C ALA A 171 -9.32 6.68 6.00
N LEU A 172 -8.94 6.53 7.27
CA LEU A 172 -8.82 7.65 8.21
C LEU A 172 -7.78 8.66 7.74
N TRP A 173 -6.66 8.18 7.20
CA TRP A 173 -5.60 9.02 6.66
C TRP A 173 -6.17 10.00 5.62
N HIS A 174 -7.13 9.60 4.79
CA HIS A 174 -7.74 10.45 3.75
C HIS A 174 -8.72 11.52 4.24
N VAL A 175 -9.06 11.61 5.53
CA VAL A 175 -10.11 12.53 6.02
C VAL A 175 -9.92 13.99 5.58
N PRO A 176 -8.71 14.60 5.59
CA PRO A 176 -8.52 15.97 5.10
C PRO A 176 -8.90 16.16 3.63
N MET A 177 -8.74 15.13 2.79
CA MET A 177 -9.13 15.20 1.38
C MET A 177 -10.63 15.38 1.20
N PHE A 178 -11.44 14.81 2.09
CA PHE A 178 -12.89 15.04 2.11
C PHE A 178 -13.23 16.39 2.73
N ALA A 179 -12.62 16.73 3.87
CA ALA A 179 -12.89 17.98 4.58
C ALA A 179 -12.64 19.23 3.72
N TYR A 180 -11.63 19.19 2.84
CA TYR A 180 -11.28 20.29 1.93
C TYR A 180 -11.81 20.10 0.49
N GLY A 181 -12.71 19.15 0.26
CA GLY A 181 -13.40 18.98 -1.04
C GLY A 181 -12.52 18.47 -2.19
N VAL A 182 -11.37 17.88 -1.90
CA VAL A 182 -10.51 17.21 -2.90
C VAL A 182 -11.21 15.98 -3.44
N TYR A 183 -11.79 15.19 -2.53
CA TYR A 183 -12.68 14.08 -2.84
C TYR A 183 -14.14 14.50 -2.66
N GLN A 184 -14.93 14.23 -3.69
CA GLN A 184 -16.37 14.54 -3.75
C GLN A 184 -17.19 13.26 -3.80
N LEU A 185 -16.73 12.23 -3.07
CA LEU A 185 -17.34 10.91 -2.99
C LEU A 185 -17.97 10.71 -1.60
N SER A 186 -18.84 9.72 -1.45
CA SER A 186 -19.28 9.28 -0.12
C SER A 186 -18.09 8.77 0.69
N PRO A 187 -17.75 9.38 1.85
CA PRO A 187 -16.61 8.95 2.65
C PRO A 187 -16.71 7.50 3.13
N LEU A 188 -17.92 7.05 3.47
CA LEU A 188 -18.17 5.68 3.94
C LEU A 188 -17.93 4.65 2.83
N LEU A 189 -18.53 4.86 1.65
CA LEU A 189 -18.34 3.96 0.51
C LEU A 189 -16.88 3.98 0.02
N TYR A 190 -16.25 5.15 0.08
CA TYR A 190 -14.83 5.27 -0.20
C TYR A 190 -13.99 4.45 0.79
N ALA A 191 -14.26 4.53 2.10
CA ALA A 191 -13.57 3.73 3.10
C ALA A 191 -13.72 2.22 2.84
N VAL A 192 -14.91 1.75 2.46
CA VAL A 192 -15.14 0.34 2.06
C VAL A 192 -14.28 -0.03 0.84
N SER A 193 -14.20 0.85 -0.15
CA SER A 193 -13.36 0.63 -1.33
C SER A 193 -11.87 0.58 -0.98
N VAL A 194 -11.39 1.42 -0.07
CA VAL A 194 -10.00 1.45 0.42
C VAL A 194 -9.65 0.18 1.19
N VAL A 195 -10.54 -0.28 2.07
CA VAL A 195 -10.34 -1.55 2.81
C VAL A 195 -10.31 -2.74 1.85
N SER A 196 -11.23 -2.78 0.89
CA SER A 196 -11.26 -3.84 -0.14
C SER A 196 -9.99 -3.82 -0.99
N PHE A 197 -9.55 -2.62 -1.36
CA PHE A 197 -8.32 -2.45 -2.11
C PHE A 197 -7.08 -2.84 -1.27
N ALA A 198 -7.13 -2.61 0.04
CA ALA A 198 -6.06 -3.03 0.93
C ALA A 198 -5.86 -4.56 0.92
N VAL A 199 -6.95 -5.33 0.91
CA VAL A 199 -6.96 -6.80 0.77
C VAL A 199 -6.34 -7.23 -0.57
N ILE A 200 -6.69 -6.60 -1.68
CA ILE A 200 -6.15 -6.92 -3.01
C ILE A 200 -4.64 -6.72 -3.05
N LEU A 201 -4.16 -5.58 -2.53
CA LEU A 201 -2.73 -5.28 -2.45
C LEU A 201 -1.99 -6.23 -1.49
N THR A 202 -2.62 -6.66 -0.39
CA THR A 202 -2.03 -7.67 0.51
C THR A 202 -1.90 -9.03 -0.17
N TRP A 203 -2.94 -9.48 -0.90
CA TRP A 203 -2.85 -10.69 -1.74
C TRP A 203 -1.66 -10.58 -2.69
N TYR A 204 -1.56 -9.47 -3.43
CA TYR A 204 -0.45 -9.25 -4.35
C TYR A 204 0.90 -9.31 -3.63
N TYR A 205 1.03 -8.60 -2.51
CA TYR A 205 2.25 -8.52 -1.72
C TYR A 205 2.71 -9.90 -1.23
N ASN A 206 1.81 -10.69 -0.63
CA ASN A 206 2.15 -12.03 -0.15
C ASN A 206 2.43 -13.00 -1.31
N ALA A 207 1.59 -13.01 -2.34
CA ALA A 207 1.76 -13.89 -3.49
C ALA A 207 3.07 -13.59 -4.25
N SER A 208 3.47 -12.32 -4.34
CA SER A 208 4.71 -11.88 -4.99
C SER A 208 5.96 -12.01 -4.12
N ASP A 209 5.88 -12.62 -2.92
CA ASP A 209 7.00 -12.74 -1.97
C ASP A 209 7.55 -11.36 -1.54
N GLY A 210 6.65 -10.43 -1.23
CA GLY A 210 6.96 -9.16 -0.61
C GLY A 210 7.35 -8.04 -1.58
N ALA A 211 6.90 -8.10 -2.84
CA ALA A 211 7.31 -7.16 -3.88
C ALA A 211 6.65 -5.78 -3.72
N VAL A 212 7.23 -4.90 -2.90
CA VAL A 212 6.68 -3.55 -2.66
C VAL A 212 6.61 -2.72 -3.94
N LEU A 213 7.66 -2.73 -4.78
CA LEU A 213 7.63 -1.98 -6.06
C LEU A 213 6.55 -2.49 -7.03
N GLY A 214 6.17 -3.75 -6.94
CA GLY A 214 5.02 -4.27 -7.67
C GLY A 214 3.69 -3.76 -7.11
N ALA A 215 3.57 -3.63 -5.79
CA ALA A 215 2.41 -3.03 -5.13
C ALA A 215 2.29 -1.53 -5.46
N VAL A 216 3.41 -0.81 -5.51
CA VAL A 216 3.52 0.59 -5.97
C VAL A 216 2.94 0.73 -7.38
N LEU A 217 3.36 -0.14 -8.31
CA LEU A 217 2.86 -0.17 -9.69
C LEU A 217 1.36 -0.50 -9.74
N LEU A 218 0.91 -1.52 -8.99
CA LEU A 218 -0.50 -1.93 -8.94
C LEU A 218 -1.38 -0.77 -8.46
N HIS A 219 -0.98 -0.11 -7.37
CA HIS A 219 -1.68 1.04 -6.82
C HIS A 219 -1.70 2.22 -7.79
N GLY A 220 -0.55 2.61 -8.34
CA GLY A 220 -0.49 3.66 -9.35
C GLY A 220 -1.39 3.40 -10.55
N MET A 221 -1.42 2.15 -11.04
CA MET A 221 -2.26 1.74 -12.16
C MET A 221 -3.75 1.78 -11.83
N ILE A 222 -4.17 1.38 -10.62
CA ILE A 222 -5.57 1.55 -10.19
C ILE A 222 -5.96 3.03 -10.14
N ASN A 223 -5.13 3.88 -9.54
CA ASN A 223 -5.42 5.32 -9.46
C ASN A 223 -5.49 5.97 -10.86
N ALA A 224 -4.69 5.46 -11.80
CA ALA A 224 -4.70 5.90 -13.18
C ALA A 224 -5.93 5.46 -13.96
N ALA A 225 -6.36 4.20 -13.80
CA ALA A 225 -7.35 3.57 -14.64
C ALA A 225 -8.78 3.65 -14.10
N VAL A 226 -8.98 3.57 -12.79
CA VAL A 226 -10.32 3.33 -12.21
C VAL A 226 -11.29 4.49 -12.40
N ASN A 227 -10.78 5.70 -12.66
CA ASN A 227 -11.59 6.90 -12.90
C ASN A 227 -11.80 7.20 -14.39
N VAL A 228 -11.15 6.45 -15.30
CA VAL A 228 -11.28 6.65 -16.76
C VAL A 228 -12.73 6.47 -17.22
N PRO A 229 -13.48 5.44 -16.79
CA PRO A 229 -14.85 5.26 -17.26
C PRO A 229 -15.78 6.40 -16.85
N GLY A 230 -15.72 6.85 -15.60
CA GLY A 230 -16.46 8.02 -15.13
C GLY A 230 -16.11 9.28 -15.91
N ARG A 231 -14.83 9.53 -16.17
CA ARG A 231 -14.39 10.68 -16.99
C ARG A 231 -14.86 10.60 -18.44
N ALA A 232 -14.95 9.39 -19.01
CA ALA A 232 -15.38 9.19 -20.40
C ALA A 232 -16.84 9.58 -20.63
N VAL A 233 -17.68 9.49 -19.60
CA VAL A 233 -19.11 9.85 -19.65
C VAL A 233 -19.44 11.23 -19.06
N GLY A 234 -18.43 12.09 -18.87
CA GLY A 234 -18.62 13.45 -18.36
C GLY A 234 -18.38 13.64 -16.86
N GLY A 235 -17.90 12.61 -16.16
CA GLY A 235 -17.50 12.65 -14.75
C GLY A 235 -18.36 11.79 -13.83
N ALA A 236 -17.94 11.69 -12.56
CA ALA A 236 -18.64 10.87 -11.57
C ALA A 236 -20.10 11.31 -11.32
N ALA A 237 -20.40 12.61 -11.49
CA ALA A 237 -21.75 13.16 -11.33
C ALA A 237 -22.71 12.80 -12.47
N ALA A 238 -22.20 12.35 -13.62
CA ALA A 238 -23.03 11.88 -14.73
C ALA A 238 -23.57 10.45 -14.51
N VAL A 239 -23.05 9.75 -13.49
CA VAL A 239 -23.47 8.39 -13.15
C VAL A 239 -24.66 8.46 -12.18
N PRO A 240 -25.77 7.74 -12.42
CA PRO A 240 -26.99 7.85 -11.61
C PRO A 240 -26.86 7.22 -10.21
N VAL A 241 -25.73 6.56 -9.92
CA VAL A 241 -25.41 5.97 -8.62
C VAL A 241 -24.09 6.54 -8.10
N PRO A 242 -23.87 6.59 -6.77
CA PRO A 242 -22.61 7.08 -6.22
C PRO A 242 -21.42 6.31 -6.80
N TYR A 243 -20.48 7.00 -7.43
CA TYR A 243 -19.32 6.35 -8.07
C TYR A 243 -18.52 5.49 -7.08
N ALA A 244 -18.42 5.92 -5.81
CA ALA A 244 -17.79 5.15 -4.75
C ALA A 244 -18.50 3.83 -4.44
N ALA A 245 -19.82 3.71 -4.68
CA ALA A 245 -20.54 2.43 -4.56
C ALA A 245 -20.06 1.43 -5.62
N ILE A 246 -19.83 1.89 -6.86
CA ILE A 246 -19.30 1.06 -7.94
C ILE A 246 -17.89 0.58 -7.57
N LEU A 247 -17.02 1.49 -7.09
CA LEU A 247 -15.67 1.15 -6.65
C LEU A 247 -15.70 0.13 -5.50
N ALA A 248 -16.53 0.37 -4.47
CA ALA A 248 -16.70 -0.54 -3.35
C ALA A 248 -17.21 -1.92 -3.80
N GLY A 249 -18.16 -1.96 -4.74
CA GLY A 249 -18.68 -3.20 -5.30
C GLY A 249 -17.62 -3.99 -6.07
N VAL A 250 -16.94 -3.36 -7.04
CA VAL A 250 -15.93 -4.02 -7.89
C VAL A 250 -14.75 -4.51 -7.05
N PHE A 251 -14.19 -3.66 -6.19
CA PHE A 251 -13.06 -4.05 -5.35
C PHE A 251 -13.48 -5.03 -4.25
N GLY A 252 -14.67 -4.85 -3.68
CA GLY A 252 -15.21 -5.75 -2.66
C GLY A 252 -15.42 -7.16 -3.20
N ILE A 253 -16.02 -7.29 -4.38
CA ILE A 253 -16.19 -8.60 -5.05
C ILE A 253 -14.82 -9.25 -5.28
N LEU A 254 -13.86 -8.52 -5.86
CA LEU A 254 -12.52 -9.08 -6.09
C LEU A 254 -11.83 -9.49 -4.78
N ALA A 255 -11.89 -8.66 -3.75
CA ALA A 255 -11.35 -8.97 -2.43
C ALA A 255 -11.99 -10.23 -1.83
N ILE A 256 -13.31 -10.37 -1.90
CA ILE A 256 -14.06 -11.55 -1.44
C ILE A 256 -13.63 -12.79 -2.23
N LEU A 257 -13.53 -12.70 -3.55
CA LEU A 257 -13.07 -13.81 -4.39
C LEU A 257 -11.64 -14.26 -4.03
N LEU A 258 -10.74 -13.31 -3.72
CA LEU A 258 -9.39 -13.62 -3.26
C LEU A 258 -9.41 -14.31 -1.89
N VAL A 259 -10.24 -13.84 -0.95
CA VAL A 259 -10.40 -14.49 0.38
C VAL A 259 -10.93 -15.91 0.22
N ILE A 260 -11.97 -16.12 -0.61
CA ILE A 260 -12.52 -17.45 -0.88
C ILE A 260 -11.47 -18.37 -1.52
N ARG A 261 -10.68 -17.84 -2.45
CA ARG A 261 -9.71 -18.63 -3.24
C ARG A 261 -8.47 -19.03 -2.45
N TYR A 262 -7.97 -18.14 -1.58
CA TYR A 262 -6.66 -18.29 -0.91
C TYR A 262 -6.76 -18.40 0.61
N GLY A 263 -7.94 -18.21 1.18
CA GLY A 263 -8.16 -18.18 2.62
C GLY A 263 -7.74 -16.86 3.29
N PRO A 264 -8.28 -16.56 4.48
CA PRO A 264 -8.03 -15.30 5.19
C PRO A 264 -6.64 -15.23 5.83
N GLU A 265 -6.00 -16.38 6.11
CA GLU A 265 -4.76 -16.45 6.87
C GLU A 265 -3.57 -15.82 6.16
N THR A 266 -3.40 -16.13 4.88
CA THR A 266 -2.24 -15.66 4.10
C THR A 266 -2.66 -14.84 2.88
N LEU A 267 -3.91 -14.94 2.44
CA LEU A 267 -4.38 -14.42 1.15
C LEU A 267 -3.46 -14.83 -0.01
N SER A 268 -2.75 -15.95 0.10
CA SER A 268 -1.90 -16.48 -0.97
C SER A 268 -1.53 -17.95 -0.72
N HIS A 269 -1.02 -18.65 -1.73
CA HIS A 269 -0.44 -19.99 -1.54
C HIS A 269 0.92 -19.98 -0.83
N ARG A 270 1.40 -18.81 -0.41
CA ARG A 270 2.67 -18.60 0.30
C ARG A 270 2.39 -18.19 1.73
N GLU A 271 3.38 -18.39 2.59
CA GLU A 271 3.35 -17.84 3.93
C GLU A 271 3.28 -16.30 3.91
N ALA A 272 2.71 -15.73 4.96
CA ALA A 272 2.63 -14.28 5.12
C ALA A 272 4.04 -13.68 5.25
N VAL A 273 4.31 -12.63 4.47
CA VAL A 273 5.63 -11.99 4.46
C VAL A 273 5.85 -11.19 5.74
N ARG A 274 7.01 -11.40 6.36
CA ARG A 274 7.47 -10.74 7.59
C ARG A 274 8.59 -9.72 7.27
N PRO A 275 8.89 -8.75 8.19
CA PRO A 275 9.96 -7.78 8.00
C PRO A 275 11.32 -8.45 7.72
N ARG A 276 11.96 -8.06 6.63
CA ARG A 276 13.24 -8.64 6.18
C ARG A 276 14.46 -7.86 6.65
N TRP A 277 14.29 -6.58 6.97
CA TRP A 277 15.38 -5.70 7.40
C TRP A 277 15.75 -5.83 8.88
N THR A 278 15.02 -6.67 9.63
CA THR A 278 15.24 -6.88 11.07
C THR A 278 16.21 -8.02 11.38
N ALA A 279 16.72 -8.73 10.35
CA ALA A 279 17.51 -9.95 10.51
C ALA A 279 18.82 -9.76 11.29
N THR A 280 19.36 -8.53 11.36
CA THR A 280 20.57 -8.22 12.15
C THR A 280 20.36 -8.22 13.66
N ARG A 281 19.11 -8.28 14.18
CA ARG A 281 18.86 -8.41 15.63
C ARG A 281 18.94 -9.84 16.18
N SER A 282 18.95 -10.84 15.30
CA SER A 282 18.88 -12.26 15.70
C SER A 282 20.25 -12.89 15.99
N ALA A 283 21.35 -12.19 15.69
CA ALA A 283 22.70 -12.76 15.75
C ALA A 283 23.44 -12.55 17.09
N ASP A 284 22.89 -11.78 18.03
CA ASP A 284 23.53 -11.46 19.32
C ASP A 284 22.89 -12.23 20.50
N GLY A 285 22.66 -13.53 20.32
CA GLY A 285 22.52 -14.46 21.46
C GLY A 285 23.87 -15.13 21.72
N PRO A 286 24.32 -15.33 22.97
CA PRO A 286 25.60 -15.97 23.21
C PRO A 286 25.54 -17.38 22.63
N ALA A 287 26.30 -17.61 21.57
CA ALA A 287 26.61 -18.94 21.09
C ALA A 287 27.37 -19.64 22.22
N SER A 288 26.64 -20.38 23.06
CA SER A 288 27.21 -21.33 24.00
C SER A 288 27.99 -22.35 23.19
N GLY A 289 29.32 -22.32 23.31
CA GLY A 289 30.21 -23.30 22.71
C GLY A 289 30.10 -24.67 23.36
N ASN A 290 30.27 -25.70 22.54
CA ASN A 290 31.02 -26.95 22.74
C ASN A 290 30.62 -27.93 21.61
N ALA A 291 31.47 -28.77 21.03
CA ALA A 291 32.89 -29.03 21.20
C ALA A 291 33.40 -29.68 19.91
N SER A 292 34.69 -29.48 19.64
CA SER A 292 35.51 -30.32 18.78
C SER A 292 35.51 -31.78 19.27
N ASN A 293 35.41 -32.76 18.37
CA ASN A 293 36.49 -33.70 18.03
C ASN A 293 35.97 -34.90 17.22
N GLY A 294 36.78 -35.36 16.26
CA GLY A 294 36.80 -36.77 15.84
C GLY A 294 36.34 -37.07 14.42
N ARG A 295 37.17 -36.75 13.42
CA ARG A 295 37.29 -37.65 12.26
C ARG A 295 38.77 -37.94 11.99
N ARG A 296 39.05 -39.24 12.06
CA ARG A 296 40.32 -39.95 11.98
C ARG A 296 41.16 -39.54 10.77
N ALA A 297 42.46 -39.43 11.05
CA ALA A 297 43.54 -39.55 10.09
C ALA A 297 43.46 -40.89 9.35
N THR A 298 43.73 -40.84 8.05
CA THR A 298 44.08 -41.98 7.21
C THR A 298 45.59 -42.24 7.36
N GLU A 299 45.97 -43.43 7.82
CA GLU A 299 47.34 -43.95 7.73
C GLU A 299 47.54 -44.70 6.40
N PRO A 300 48.77 -44.71 5.83
CA PRO A 300 49.14 -45.52 4.66
C PRO A 300 49.97 -46.78 5.01
N SER A 301 50.21 -47.61 3.96
CA SER A 301 51.00 -48.87 3.82
C SER A 301 50.32 -50.14 4.34
N ASP A 302 50.23 -51.25 3.59
CA ASP A 302 51.13 -51.82 2.54
C ASP A 302 50.49 -52.06 1.16
#